data_AF-A0A0G0W0W1-F1
#
_entry.id   AF-A0A0G0W0W1-F1
#
_cell.length_a   1.000
_cell.length_b   1.000
_cell.length_c   1.000
_cell.angle_alpha   90.00
_cell.angle_beta   90.00
_cell.angle_gamma   90.00
#
_symmetry.space_group_name_H-M   'P 1'
#
loop_
_entity.id
_entity.type
_entity.pdbx_description
1 polymer ?
#
loop_
_entity_poly.entity_id
_entity_poly.type
_entity_poly.pdbx_seq_one_letter_code
_entity_poly.pdbx_strand_id
1 'polypeptide(L)'
;MTYIWYDNTGLAVEVDTIMNKKFSWSWTPYNISNLCSVQNTYDAQNILTHEIGHWFGLDDHYTTEYQENTMYGYGSKNEVKKDTLTIGDVLGLNLIY
;
A
#
# COMPACT_ATOMS: atom_id res chain seq x y z
N MET A 1 0.92 -1.22 -8.46
CA MET A 1 2.18 -0.77 -9.04
C MET A 1 2.08 0.71 -9.27
N THR A 2 3.01 1.47 -8.67
CA THR A 2 3.14 2.91 -8.82
C THR A 2 4.24 3.25 -9.82
N TYR A 3 4.00 4.24 -10.66
CA TYR A 3 4.98 4.85 -11.56
C TYR A 3 5.12 6.33 -11.19
N ILE A 4 6.36 6.79 -11.08
CA ILE A 4 6.68 8.19 -10.76
C ILE A 4 7.62 8.71 -11.84
N TRP A 5 7.28 9.86 -12.41
CA TRP A 5 8.12 10.56 -13.36
C TRP A 5 8.74 11.78 -12.70
N TYR A 6 10.03 11.99 -12.99
CA TYR A 6 10.81 13.10 -12.47
C TYR A 6 11.27 13.98 -13.62
N ASP A 7 11.38 15.28 -13.37
CA ASP A 7 12.05 16.19 -14.29
C ASP A 7 13.58 16.09 -14.18
N ASN A 8 14.30 16.88 -14.99
CA ASN A 8 15.76 16.91 -14.97
C ASN A 8 16.37 17.48 -13.67
N THR A 9 15.54 18.06 -12.80
CA THR A 9 15.97 18.57 -11.48
C THR A 9 15.76 17.53 -10.37
N GLY A 10 15.10 16.41 -10.69
CA GLY A 10 14.76 15.37 -9.72
C GLY A 10 13.45 15.63 -8.97
N LEU A 11 12.63 16.60 -9.40
CA LEU A 11 11.31 16.84 -8.83
C LEU A 11 10.28 15.90 -9.47
N ALA A 12 9.44 15.28 -8.64
CA ALA A 12 8.33 14.47 -9.12
C ALA A 12 7.31 15.36 -9.84
N VAL A 13 6.96 15.01 -11.08
CA VAL A 13 6.04 15.78 -11.93
C VAL A 13 4.74 15.04 -12.23
N GLU A 14 4.73 13.72 -12.14
CA GLU A 14 3.57 12.87 -12.39
C GLU A 14 3.66 11.60 -11.56
N VAL A 15 2.52 11.10 -11.12
CA VAL A 15 2.39 9.84 -10.40
C VAL A 15 1.14 9.10 -10.84
N ASP A 16 1.32 7.83 -11.22
CA ASP A 16 0.24 6.93 -11.63
C ASP A 16 0.26 5.65 -10.79
N THR A 17 -0.93 5.11 -10.51
CA THR A 17 -1.09 3.78 -9.91
C THR A 17 -1.95 2.89 -10.79
N ILE A 18 -1.45 1.70 -11.08
CA ILE A 18 -2.17 0.68 -11.86
C ILE A 18 -2.46 -0.55 -10.99
N MET A 19 -3.74 -0.93 -10.99
CA MET A 19 -4.25 -2.15 -10.33
C MET A 19 -4.41 -3.26 -11.37
N ASN A 20 -3.87 -4.45 -11.09
CA ASN A 20 -3.83 -5.54 -12.06
C ASN A 20 -5.23 -6.14 -12.34
N LYS A 21 -5.69 -6.05 -13.59
CA LYS A 21 -6.99 -6.58 -14.04
C LYS A 21 -7.14 -8.10 -13.97
N LYS A 22 -6.05 -8.85 -13.77
CA LYS A 22 -6.08 -10.32 -13.62
C LYS A 22 -6.70 -10.74 -12.28
N PHE A 23 -6.65 -9.88 -11.27
CA PHE A 23 -7.09 -10.20 -9.93
C PHE A 23 -8.52 -9.73 -9.68
N SER A 24 -9.22 -10.48 -8.83
CA SER A 24 -10.50 -10.04 -8.29
C SER A 24 -10.25 -9.07 -7.15
N TRP A 25 -10.85 -7.90 -7.24
CA TRP A 25 -10.72 -6.82 -6.28
C TRP A 25 -12.01 -6.66 -5.48
N SER A 26 -11.87 -6.34 -4.20
CA SER A 26 -12.96 -5.94 -3.33
C SER A 26 -12.55 -4.72 -2.51
N TRP A 27 -13.53 -3.97 -2.03
CA TRP A 27 -13.31 -3.00 -0.97
C TRP A 27 -13.96 -3.54 0.30
N THR A 28 -13.16 -3.96 1.28
CA THR A 28 -13.70 -4.45 2.55
C THR A 28 -14.19 -3.24 3.36
N PRO A 29 -15.49 -3.13 3.68
CA PRO A 29 -15.98 -2.01 4.45
C PRO A 29 -15.38 -2.05 5.86
N TYR A 30 -14.86 -0.91 6.32
CA TYR A 30 -14.37 -0.76 7.68
C TYR A 30 -15.54 -0.87 8.67
N ASN A 31 -15.74 -2.06 9.23
CA ASN A 31 -16.65 -2.27 10.34
C ASN A 31 -15.87 -2.79 11.55
N ILE A 32 -15.88 -2.01 12.62
CA ILE A 32 -15.19 -2.24 13.90
C ILE A 32 -15.58 -3.59 14.54
N SER A 33 -16.68 -4.20 14.10
CA SER A 33 -17.16 -5.51 14.58
C SER A 33 -16.73 -6.72 13.76
N ASN A 34 -16.28 -6.56 12.52
CA ASN A 34 -15.85 -7.67 11.65
C ASN A 34 -14.76 -7.21 10.67
N LEU A 35 -13.49 -7.39 11.05
CA LEU A 35 -12.30 -7.25 10.18
C LEU A 35 -12.20 -8.40 9.16
N CYS A 36 -13.33 -8.91 8.68
CA CYS A 36 -13.35 -10.04 7.77
C CYS A 36 -13.26 -9.52 6.34
N SER A 37 -12.13 -9.81 5.70
CA SER A 37 -11.93 -9.57 4.27
C SER A 37 -12.92 -10.37 3.42
N VAL A 38 -13.20 -9.87 2.22
CA VAL A 38 -13.98 -10.62 1.23
C VAL A 38 -13.16 -11.85 0.77
N GLN A 39 -13.79 -13.02 0.75
CA GLN A 39 -13.10 -14.28 0.43
C GLN A 39 -12.53 -14.30 -0.99
N ASN A 40 -11.28 -14.75 -1.12
CA ASN A 40 -10.57 -14.97 -2.38
C ASN A 40 -10.35 -13.73 -3.27
N THR A 41 -10.51 -12.53 -2.72
CA THR A 41 -10.23 -11.26 -3.38
C THR A 41 -9.02 -10.57 -2.74
N TYR A 42 -8.37 -9.69 -3.51
CA TYR A 42 -7.46 -8.70 -2.94
C TYR A 42 -8.28 -7.51 -2.43
N ASP A 43 -7.93 -7.04 -1.25
CA ASP A 43 -8.49 -5.79 -0.75
C ASP A 43 -7.84 -4.60 -1.46
N ALA A 44 -8.68 -3.76 -2.07
CA ALA A 44 -8.24 -2.61 -2.84
C ALA A 44 -7.65 -1.53 -1.93
N GLN A 45 -8.20 -1.31 -0.73
CA GLN A 45 -7.66 -0.34 0.22
C GLN A 45 -6.28 -0.79 0.72
N ASN A 46 -6.12 -2.07 1.07
CA ASN A 46 -4.86 -2.64 1.56
C ASN A 46 -3.73 -2.42 0.54
N ILE A 47 -3.99 -2.75 -0.73
CA ILE A 47 -3.00 -2.59 -1.79
C ILE A 47 -2.82 -1.10 -2.16
N LEU A 48 -3.89 -0.32 -2.29
CA LEU A 48 -3.74 1.10 -2.65
C LEU A 48 -2.99 1.90 -1.58
N THR A 49 -3.15 1.58 -0.29
CA THR A 49 -2.44 2.27 0.80
C THR A 49 -0.92 2.05 0.67
N HIS A 50 -0.50 0.83 0.34
CA HIS A 50 0.89 0.52 0.00
C HIS A 50 1.39 1.32 -1.21
N GLU A 51 0.63 1.30 -2.30
CA GLU A 51 1.02 1.97 -3.54
C GLU A 51 1.09 3.50 -3.39
N ILE A 52 0.20 4.08 -2.58
CA ILE A 52 0.22 5.50 -2.21
C ILE A 52 1.45 5.83 -1.36
N GLY A 53 1.95 4.90 -0.53
CA GLY A 53 3.21 5.09 0.18
C GLY A 53 4.37 5.44 -0.76
N HIS A 54 4.44 4.81 -1.94
CA HIS A 54 5.41 5.16 -2.97
C HIS A 54 5.24 6.59 -3.51
N TRP A 55 4.01 7.13 -3.54
CA TRP A 55 3.77 8.51 -3.98
C TRP A 55 4.50 9.52 -3.09
N PHE A 56 4.67 9.16 -1.82
CA PHE A 56 5.40 9.97 -0.84
C PHE A 56 6.89 9.62 -0.74
N GLY A 57 7.39 8.72 -1.59
CA GLY A 57 8.80 8.33 -1.63
C GLY A 57 9.18 7.22 -0.64
N LEU A 58 8.21 6.48 -0.08
CA LEU A 58 8.51 5.28 0.70
C LEU A 58 8.86 4.12 -0.24
N ASP A 59 9.92 3.39 0.08
CA ASP A 59 10.34 2.20 -0.64
C ASP A 59 9.66 0.93 -0.09
N ASP A 60 9.58 -0.09 -0.94
CA ASP A 60 9.29 -1.45 -0.50
C ASP A 60 10.32 -1.95 0.51
N HIS A 61 9.87 -2.73 1.47
CA HIS A 61 10.76 -3.59 2.26
C HIS A 61 10.29 -5.04 2.27
N TYR A 62 11.24 -5.95 2.44
CA TYR A 62 11.00 -7.40 2.34
C TYR A 62 11.45 -8.17 3.58
N THR A 63 11.77 -7.48 4.67
CA THR A 63 12.08 -8.09 5.97
C THR A 63 10.81 -8.66 6.59
N THR A 64 10.83 -9.96 6.89
CA THR A 64 9.66 -10.71 7.38
C THR A 64 9.11 -10.20 8.71
N GLU A 65 9.95 -9.61 9.57
CA GLU A 65 9.51 -8.97 10.82
C GLU A 65 8.52 -7.82 10.58
N TYR A 66 8.63 -7.15 9.43
CA TYR A 66 7.78 -6.04 9.04
C TYR A 66 6.65 -6.45 8.09
N GLN A 67 6.33 -7.75 7.99
CA GLN A 67 5.29 -8.23 7.07
C GLN A 67 3.89 -7.63 7.31
N GLU A 68 3.67 -7.06 8.49
CA GLU A 68 2.41 -6.40 8.86
C GLU A 68 2.40 -4.91 8.52
N ASN A 69 3.53 -4.31 8.15
CA ASN A 69 3.63 -2.91 7.77
C ASN A 69 3.06 -2.68 6.36
N THR A 70 2.63 -1.45 6.12
CA THR A 70 2.04 -1.05 4.84
C THR A 70 3.04 -1.22 3.70
N MET A 71 4.30 -0.83 3.90
CA MET A 71 5.34 -0.89 2.85
C MET A 71 6.00 -2.26 2.66
N TYR A 72 5.46 -3.32 3.26
CA TYR A 72 5.92 -4.67 2.93
C TYR A 72 5.55 -5.02 1.49
N GLY A 73 6.51 -5.40 0.64
CA GLY A 73 6.30 -5.53 -0.81
C GLY A 73 5.39 -6.69 -1.26
N TYR A 74 4.94 -7.56 -0.34
CA TYR A 74 3.98 -8.61 -0.66
C TYR A 74 2.59 -8.28 -0.11
N GLY A 75 1.57 -8.51 -0.94
CA GLY A 75 0.17 -8.50 -0.54
C GLY A 75 -0.52 -9.80 -0.94
N SER A 76 -1.45 -10.26 -0.12
CA SER A 76 -2.20 -11.50 -0.33
C SER A 76 -3.70 -11.27 -0.48
N LYS A 77 -4.40 -12.26 -1.05
CA LYS A 77 -5.86 -12.32 -0.94
C LYS A 77 -6.24 -12.41 0.53
N ASN A 78 -7.40 -11.86 0.87
CA ASN A 78 -7.93 -11.84 2.23
C ASN A 78 -7.15 -11.00 3.25
N GLU A 79 -6.17 -10.23 2.80
CA GLU A 79 -5.37 -9.34 3.63
C GLU A 79 -6.02 -7.95 3.71
N VAL A 80 -6.21 -7.44 4.93
CA VAL A 80 -6.75 -6.09 5.24
C VAL A 80 -5.89 -5.34 6.26
N LYS A 81 -4.76 -5.91 6.65
CA LYS A 81 -3.89 -5.38 7.72
C LYS A 81 -3.23 -4.05 7.36
N LYS A 82 -3.02 -3.79 6.06
CA LYS A 82 -2.42 -2.55 5.55
C LYS A 82 -3.44 -1.43 5.32
N ASP A 83 -4.70 -1.65 5.69
CA ASP A 83 -5.72 -0.59 5.73
C ASP A 83 -5.46 0.41 6.86
N THR A 84 -4.63 0.01 7.83
CA THR A 84 -4.23 0.81 8.99
C THR A 84 -2.73 1.02 8.96
N LEU A 85 -2.29 2.27 9.01
CA LEU A 85 -0.87 2.60 9.07
C LEU A 85 -0.25 2.10 10.38
N THR A 86 0.93 1.51 10.27
CA THR A 86 1.75 1.16 11.42
C THR A 86 2.59 2.35 11.87
N ILE A 87 3.18 2.26 13.06
CA ILE A 87 4.12 3.26 13.57
C ILE A 87 5.32 3.42 12.61
N GLY A 88 5.79 2.31 12.01
CA GLY A 88 6.90 2.35 11.05
C GLY A 88 6.56 3.16 9.81
N ASP A 89 5.34 3.03 9.29
CA ASP A 89 4.87 3.77 8.11
C ASP A 89 4.84 5.29 8.40
N VAL A 90 4.31 5.68 9.56
CA VAL A 90 4.24 7.09 9.99
C VAL A 90 5.64 7.68 10.22
N LEU A 91 6.53 6.92 10.87
CA LEU A 91 7.91 7.37 11.09
C LEU A 91 8.68 7.50 9.78
N GLY A 92 8.51 6.58 8.84
CA GLY A 92 9.13 6.64 7.52
C GLY A 92 8.74 7.91 6.78
N LEU A 93 7.45 8.26 6.79
CA LEU A 93 6.95 9.46 6.09
C LEU A 93 7.46 10.75 6.74
N ASN A 94 7.51 10.82 8.08
CA ASN A 94 8.07 11.95 8.83
C ASN A 94 9.60 12.13 8.68
N LEU A 95 10.32 11.13 8.14
CA LEU A 95 11.73 11.28 7.81
C LEU A 95 11.94 11.96 6.44
N ILE A 96 10.92 11.91 5.57
CA ILE A 96 10.96 12.52 4.23
C ILE A 96 10.46 13.97 4.27
N TYR A 97 9.47 14.28 5.13
CA TYR A 97 8.80 15.58 5.24
C TYR A 97 8.79 16.12 6.67
#